data_AF-A0A838JK28-F1
#
_entry.id   AF-A0A838JK28-F1
#
_cell.length_a   1.000
_cell.length_b   1.000
_cell.length_c   1.000
_cell.angle_alpha   90.00
_cell.angle_beta   90.00
_cell.angle_gamma   90.00
#
_symmetry.space_group_name_H-M   'P 1'
#
loop_
_entity.id
_entity.type
_entity.pdbx_description
1 polymer ?
#
loop_
_entity_poly.entity_id
_entity_poly.type
_entity_poly.pdbx_seq_one_letter_code
_entity_poly.pdbx_strand_id
1 'polypeptide(L)'
;MFALLLVAVLLNAAGCHLMPSQEKPAPSQPRPGSPRPEYSRFANEAEWLIQYAVYLRRLNNTDLNREHEAVRQQVAKSRTDLNRAQLGLIYALPGLPLRDEGRALAIFESLGKEAASPVARNFALLMLGLVADNKRLDDSVQALSNRLK
;
A
#
# COMPACT_ATOMS: atom_id res chain seq x y z
N MET A 1 -31.48 40.78 30.05
CA MET A 1 -31.00 40.76 28.65
C MET A 1 -29.62 40.13 28.45
N PHE A 2 -28.80 39.92 29.50
CA PHE A 2 -27.50 39.24 29.39
C PHE A 2 -27.57 37.70 29.51
N ALA A 3 -28.62 37.15 30.13
CA ALA A 3 -28.75 35.70 30.37
C ALA A 3 -29.07 34.87 29.10
N LEU A 4 -29.67 35.49 28.08
CA LEU A 4 -30.04 34.80 26.84
C LEU A 4 -28.86 34.62 25.86
N LEU A 5 -27.81 35.43 25.99
CA LEU A 5 -26.61 35.37 25.14
C LEU A 5 -25.65 34.23 25.57
N LEU A 6 -25.64 33.86 26.85
CA LEU A 6 -24.80 32.79 27.39
C LEU A 6 -25.26 31.39 26.97
N VAL A 7 -26.57 31.20 26.76
CA VAL A 7 -27.12 29.89 26.35
C VAL A 7 -26.78 29.57 24.89
N ALA A 8 -26.70 30.57 24.01
CA ALA A 8 -26.38 30.37 22.60
C ALA A 8 -24.92 29.97 22.35
N VAL A 9 -23.98 30.36 23.23
CA VAL A 9 -22.55 30.02 23.11
C VAL A 9 -22.27 28.58 23.55
N LEU A 10 -23.04 28.05 24.50
CA LEU A 10 -22.84 26.69 25.02
C LEU A 10 -23.41 25.58 24.11
N LEU A 11 -24.33 25.90 23.19
CA LEU A 11 -24.88 24.91 22.25
C LEU A 11 -23.96 24.56 21.07
N ASN A 12 -22.92 25.34 20.79
CA ASN A 12 -22.01 25.08 19.65
C ASN A 12 -20.79 24.19 19.99
N ALA A 13 -20.63 23.77 21.25
CA ALA A 13 -19.49 22.94 21.67
C ALA A 13 -19.78 21.42 21.67
N ALA A 14 -21.02 20.99 21.42
CA ALA A 14 -21.41 19.59 21.53
C ALA A 14 -21.17 18.74 20.25
N GLY A 15 -20.67 19.35 19.17
CA GLY A 15 -20.53 18.67 17.87
C GLY A 15 -19.31 17.74 17.71
N CYS A 16 -18.30 17.82 18.58
CA CYS A 16 -17.04 17.09 18.38
C CYS A 16 -16.94 15.73 19.09
N HIS A 17 -17.96 15.31 19.84
CA HIS A 17 -17.82 14.12 20.70
C HIS A 17 -18.57 12.87 20.24
N LEU A 18 -19.35 12.94 19.16
CA LEU A 18 -20.06 11.79 18.60
C LEU A 18 -19.30 11.18 17.42
N MET A 19 -18.00 10.95 17.59
CA MET A 19 -17.29 10.00 16.72
C MET A 19 -17.61 8.61 17.27
N PRO A 20 -18.30 7.73 16.53
CA PRO A 20 -18.43 6.35 16.94
C PRO A 20 -17.00 5.85 17.19
N SER A 21 -16.73 5.35 18.39
CA SER A 21 -15.48 4.65 18.64
C SER A 21 -15.43 3.55 17.59
N GLN A 22 -14.60 3.73 16.56
CA GLN A 22 -14.22 2.61 15.71
C GLN A 22 -13.57 1.65 16.69
N GLU A 23 -14.30 0.62 17.06
CA GLU A 23 -13.76 -0.58 17.66
C GLU A 23 -12.55 -0.91 16.81
N LYS A 24 -11.37 -0.62 17.35
CA LYS A 24 -10.08 -0.82 16.68
C LYS A 24 -10.20 -2.20 16.09
N PRO A 25 -10.30 -2.36 14.75
CA PRO A 25 -10.52 -3.68 14.18
C PRO A 25 -9.42 -4.52 14.77
N ALA A 26 -9.80 -5.55 15.55
CA ALA A 26 -8.84 -6.49 16.11
C ALA A 26 -7.88 -6.80 14.97
N PRO A 27 -6.56 -6.59 15.14
CA PRO A 27 -5.61 -6.64 14.03
C PRO A 27 -5.95 -7.89 13.26
N SER A 28 -6.49 -7.69 12.04
CA SER A 28 -7.14 -8.76 11.31
C SER A 28 -6.05 -9.80 11.14
N GLN A 29 -6.10 -10.85 11.96
CA GLN A 29 -5.08 -11.87 11.89
C GLN A 29 -5.10 -12.32 10.43
N PRO A 30 -3.95 -12.32 9.74
CA PRO A 30 -3.89 -12.76 8.35
C PRO A 30 -4.54 -14.14 8.31
N ARG A 31 -5.76 -14.23 7.73
CA ARG A 31 -6.47 -15.50 7.65
C ARG A 31 -5.56 -16.43 6.85
N PRO A 32 -5.11 -17.55 7.45
CA PRO A 32 -4.33 -18.54 6.73
C PRO A 32 -5.11 -18.94 5.47
N GLY A 33 -4.48 -18.81 4.30
CA GLY A 33 -5.07 -19.28 3.04
C GLY A 33 -6.06 -18.32 2.36
N SER A 34 -5.91 -16.99 2.50
CA SER A 34 -6.57 -16.07 1.56
C SER A 34 -6.17 -16.48 0.13
N PRO A 35 -7.11 -16.85 -0.77
CA PRO A 35 -6.74 -17.30 -2.10
C PRO A 35 -6.06 -16.17 -2.87
N ARG A 36 -4.96 -16.50 -3.57
CA ARG A 36 -4.29 -15.58 -4.49
C ARG A 36 -5.30 -15.09 -5.53
N PRO A 37 -5.38 -13.78 -5.82
CA PRO A 37 -6.32 -13.27 -6.82
C PRO A 37 -5.97 -13.82 -8.20
N GLU A 38 -6.95 -14.46 -8.86
CA GLU A 38 -6.82 -14.97 -10.22
C GLU A 38 -7.04 -13.86 -11.24
N TYR A 39 -6.06 -13.63 -12.12
CA TYR A 39 -6.10 -12.53 -13.10
C TYR A 39 -7.35 -12.54 -13.99
N SER A 40 -7.83 -13.72 -14.41
CA SER A 40 -8.98 -13.89 -15.30
C SER A 40 -10.30 -13.37 -14.73
N ARG A 41 -10.39 -13.11 -13.41
CA ARG A 41 -11.61 -12.63 -12.76
C ARG A 41 -11.77 -11.11 -12.80
N PHE A 42 -10.81 -10.38 -13.36
CA PHE A 42 -10.78 -8.93 -13.33
C PHE A 42 -10.96 -8.34 -14.72
N ALA A 43 -11.60 -7.16 -14.77
CA ALA A 43 -11.88 -6.50 -16.04
C ALA A 43 -10.60 -5.95 -16.68
N ASN A 44 -9.58 -5.61 -15.87
CA ASN A 44 -8.32 -5.07 -16.34
C ASN A 44 -7.15 -5.33 -15.38
N GLU A 45 -5.95 -5.04 -15.89
CA GLU A 45 -4.67 -5.26 -15.21
C GLU A 45 -4.51 -4.44 -13.92
N ALA A 46 -4.99 -3.19 -13.91
CA ALA A 46 -4.87 -2.31 -12.76
C ALA A 46 -5.73 -2.79 -11.59
N GLU A 47 -6.96 -3.21 -11.85
CA GLU A 47 -7.85 -3.77 -10.83
C GLU A 47 -7.23 -4.99 -10.17
N TRP A 48 -6.64 -5.89 -10.96
CA TRP A 48 -5.95 -7.05 -10.42
C TRP A 48 -4.71 -6.65 -9.59
N LEU A 49 -3.89 -5.70 -10.05
CA LEU A 49 -2.71 -5.22 -9.30
C LEU A 49 -3.09 -4.61 -7.94
N ILE A 50 -4.22 -3.89 -7.89
CA ILE A 50 -4.77 -3.34 -6.63
C ILE A 50 -5.17 -4.49 -5.69
N GLN A 51 -5.90 -5.48 -6.20
CA GLN A 51 -6.32 -6.63 -5.39
C GLN A 51 -5.13 -7.49 -4.94
N TYR A 52 -4.10 -7.60 -5.79
CA TYR A 52 -2.84 -8.24 -5.44
C TYR A 52 -2.13 -7.49 -4.30
N ALA A 53 -2.09 -6.16 -4.32
CA ALA A 53 -1.55 -5.37 -3.22
C ALA A 53 -2.33 -5.57 -1.90
N VAL A 54 -3.66 -5.68 -1.97
CA VAL A 54 -4.51 -6.01 -0.80
C VAL A 54 -4.22 -7.42 -0.29
N TYR A 55 -4.04 -8.39 -1.19
CA TYR A 55 -3.68 -9.77 -0.87
C TYR A 55 -2.34 -9.84 -0.13
N LEU A 56 -1.30 -9.15 -0.62
CA LEU A 56 0.03 -9.15 0.01
C LEU A 56 0.00 -8.71 1.48
N ARG A 57 -0.84 -7.72 1.82
CA ARG A 57 -1.00 -7.24 3.21
C ARG A 57 -1.66 -8.25 4.14
N ARG A 58 -2.30 -9.29 3.60
CA ARG A 58 -2.95 -10.37 4.35
C ARG A 58 -2.07 -11.60 4.50
N LEU A 59 -0.86 -11.60 3.93
CA LEU A 59 0.07 -12.71 4.07
C LEU A 59 0.84 -12.59 5.38
N ASN A 60 1.05 -13.73 6.04
CA ASN A 60 2.07 -13.83 7.07
C ASN A 60 3.46 -13.89 6.42
N ASN A 61 4.53 -13.77 7.22
CA ASN A 61 5.91 -13.74 6.70
C ASN A 61 6.29 -14.99 5.89
N THR A 62 5.82 -16.17 6.31
CA THR A 62 6.12 -17.43 5.61
C THR A 62 5.47 -17.47 4.23
N ASP A 63 4.19 -17.12 4.15
CA ASP A 63 3.45 -17.12 2.88
C ASP A 63 3.90 -15.97 1.97
N LEU A 64 4.27 -14.82 2.54
CA LEU A 64 4.84 -13.70 1.79
C LEU A 64 6.19 -14.08 1.14
N ASN A 65 7.06 -14.80 1.86
CA ASN A 65 8.32 -15.30 1.31
C ASN A 65 8.08 -16.32 0.18
N ARG A 66 7.07 -17.20 0.32
CA ARG A 66 6.69 -18.13 -0.74
C ARG A 66 6.17 -17.41 -1.98
N GLU A 67 5.30 -16.42 -1.79
CA GLU A 67 4.78 -15.60 -2.90
C GLU A 67 5.92 -14.83 -3.58
N HIS A 68 6.84 -14.26 -2.81
CA HIS A 68 8.02 -13.56 -3.33
C HIS A 68 8.88 -14.46 -4.21
N GLU A 69 9.21 -15.67 -3.74
CA GLU A 69 9.99 -16.62 -4.52
C GLU A 69 9.23 -17.08 -5.78
N ALA A 70 7.92 -17.33 -5.67
CA ALA A 70 7.09 -17.69 -6.82
C ALA A 70 7.08 -16.59 -7.89
N VAL A 71 6.87 -15.33 -7.49
CA VAL A 71 6.89 -14.18 -8.41
C VAL A 71 8.28 -13.95 -8.99
N ARG A 72 9.35 -14.11 -8.20
CA ARG A 72 10.73 -14.01 -8.69
C ARG A 72 11.01 -15.04 -9.78
N GLN A 73 10.61 -16.29 -9.57
CA GLN A 73 10.72 -17.35 -10.58
C GLN A 73 9.85 -17.05 -11.81
N GLN A 74 8.66 -16.49 -11.63
CA GLN A 74 7.75 -16.12 -12.71
C GLN A 74 8.37 -15.02 -13.59
N VAL A 75 8.97 -13.99 -13.00
CA VAL A 75 9.72 -12.94 -13.73
C VAL A 75 10.93 -13.51 -14.46
N ALA A 76 11.65 -14.45 -13.84
CA ALA A 76 12.80 -15.11 -14.47
C ALA A 76 12.40 -15.97 -15.68
N LYS A 77 11.25 -16.65 -15.61
CA LYS A 77 10.69 -17.44 -16.72
C LYS A 77 10.12 -16.55 -17.83
N SER A 78 9.40 -15.50 -17.45
CA SER A 78 8.73 -14.59 -18.39
C SER A 78 8.69 -13.18 -17.82
N ARG A 79 9.38 -12.26 -18.49
CA ARG A 79 9.56 -10.88 -18.03
C ARG A 79 8.44 -9.95 -18.54
N THR A 80 7.19 -10.38 -18.45
CA THR A 80 6.02 -9.56 -18.79
C THR A 80 5.88 -8.37 -17.84
N ASP A 81 5.23 -7.30 -18.29
CA ASP A 81 4.95 -6.11 -17.48
C ASP A 81 4.23 -6.45 -16.16
N LEU A 82 3.23 -7.35 -16.23
CA LEU A 82 2.46 -7.80 -15.07
C LEU A 82 3.33 -8.45 -13.99
N ASN A 83 4.15 -9.43 -14.37
CA ASN A 83 5.05 -10.13 -13.43
C ASN A 83 6.04 -9.17 -12.77
N ARG A 84 6.58 -8.21 -13.54
CA ARG A 84 7.46 -7.16 -13.01
C ARG A 84 6.71 -6.28 -12.01
N ALA A 85 5.48 -5.87 -12.35
CA ALA A 85 4.66 -5.02 -11.48
C ALA A 85 4.30 -5.73 -10.15
N GLN A 86 3.99 -7.03 -10.19
CA GLN A 86 3.81 -7.84 -8.97
C GLN A 86 5.05 -7.84 -8.09
N LEU A 87 6.23 -8.03 -8.69
CA LEU A 87 7.49 -8.05 -7.94
C LEU A 87 7.76 -6.68 -7.33
N GLY A 88 7.52 -5.60 -8.08
CA GLY A 88 7.61 -4.23 -7.58
C GLY A 88 6.70 -3.99 -6.37
N LEU A 89 5.46 -4.51 -6.40
CA LEU A 89 4.51 -4.37 -5.29
C LEU A 89 4.98 -5.06 -4.00
N ILE A 90 5.62 -6.22 -4.08
CA ILE A 90 6.18 -6.90 -2.89
C ILE A 90 7.20 -6.01 -2.18
N TYR A 91 8.03 -5.30 -2.95
CA TYR A 91 9.07 -4.42 -2.41
C TYR A 91 8.55 -3.03 -2.01
N ALA A 92 7.44 -2.56 -2.59
CA ALA A 92 6.97 -1.18 -2.41
C ALA A 92 6.07 -0.98 -1.19
N LEU A 93 5.34 -2.00 -0.76
CA LEU A 93 4.25 -1.78 0.20
C LEU A 93 4.77 -1.50 1.62
N PRO A 94 4.30 -0.42 2.26
CA PRO A 94 4.63 -0.11 3.65
C PRO A 94 4.23 -1.23 4.61
N GLY A 95 5.08 -1.49 5.60
CA GLY A 95 4.81 -2.48 6.65
C GLY A 95 5.06 -3.94 6.27
N LEU A 96 5.39 -4.25 5.01
CA LEU A 96 5.84 -5.59 4.64
C LEU A 96 7.30 -5.81 5.08
N PRO A 97 7.66 -7.00 5.60
CA PRO A 97 9.05 -7.31 5.98
C PRO A 97 10.00 -7.39 4.78
N LEU A 98 9.46 -7.64 3.57
CA LEU A 98 10.22 -7.67 2.32
C LEU A 98 10.33 -6.31 1.64
N ARG A 99 9.90 -5.21 2.30
CA ARG A 99 9.97 -3.88 1.72
C ARG A 99 11.41 -3.50 1.40
N ASP A 100 11.64 -3.07 0.16
CA ASP A 100 12.92 -2.55 -0.35
C ASP A 100 12.61 -1.47 -1.40
N GLU A 101 12.63 -0.22 -0.96
CA GLU A 101 12.24 0.91 -1.81
C GLU A 101 13.15 1.09 -3.02
N GLY A 102 14.45 0.81 -2.87
CA GLY A 102 15.40 0.92 -3.97
C GLY A 102 15.08 -0.07 -5.09
N ARG A 103 14.78 -1.33 -4.73
CA ARG A 103 14.35 -2.34 -5.71
C ARG A 103 12.98 -2.01 -6.32
N ALA A 104 12.04 -1.54 -5.50
CA ALA A 104 10.73 -1.10 -5.98
C ALA A 104 10.86 0.01 -7.03
N LEU A 105 11.61 1.07 -6.71
CA LEU A 105 11.84 2.20 -7.62
C LEU A 105 12.51 1.74 -8.92
N ALA A 106 13.54 0.91 -8.87
CA ALA A 106 14.21 0.40 -10.07
C ALA A 106 13.25 -0.39 -10.99
N ILE A 107 12.39 -1.22 -10.40
CA ILE A 107 11.39 -2.00 -11.15
C ILE A 107 10.35 -1.07 -11.78
N PHE A 108 9.77 -0.14 -11.01
CA PHE A 108 8.74 0.74 -11.53
C PHE A 108 9.28 1.81 -12.49
N GLU A 109 10.52 2.25 -12.34
CA GLU A 109 11.17 3.17 -13.27
C GLU A 109 11.36 2.53 -14.64
N SER A 110 11.86 1.29 -14.65
CA SER A 110 12.01 0.54 -15.89
C SER A 110 10.65 0.23 -16.53
N LEU A 111 9.61 -0.11 -15.76
CA LEU A 111 8.24 -0.26 -16.28
C LEU A 111 7.67 1.04 -16.84
N GLY A 112 7.87 2.18 -16.17
CA GLY A 112 7.40 3.48 -16.63
C GLY A 112 7.97 3.88 -17.99
N LYS A 113 9.18 3.40 -18.32
CA LYS A 113 9.86 3.66 -19.60
C LYS A 113 9.55 2.61 -20.67
N GLU A 114 9.53 1.34 -20.28
CA GLU A 114 9.60 0.21 -21.22
C GLU A 114 8.28 -0.56 -21.38
N ALA A 115 7.31 -0.42 -20.46
CA ALA A 115 6.13 -1.26 -20.46
C ALA A 115 5.32 -1.11 -21.74
N ALA A 116 4.97 -2.24 -22.36
CA ALA A 116 4.12 -2.30 -23.54
C ALA A 116 2.65 -2.05 -23.17
N SER A 117 2.21 -2.53 -22.00
CA SER A 117 0.86 -2.24 -21.48
C SER A 117 0.76 -0.78 -21.00
N PRO A 118 -0.16 0.03 -21.57
CA PRO A 118 -0.41 1.39 -21.06
C PRO A 118 -0.87 1.37 -19.60
N VAL A 119 -1.60 0.33 -19.20
CA VAL A 119 -2.09 0.18 -17.83
C VAL A 119 -0.94 -0.07 -16.87
N ALA A 120 -0.04 -1.02 -17.20
CA ALA A 120 1.14 -1.28 -16.38
C ALA A 120 2.08 -0.07 -16.31
N ARG A 121 2.25 0.64 -17.42
CA ARG A 121 3.05 1.89 -17.47
C ARG A 121 2.49 2.95 -16.53
N ASN A 122 1.20 3.26 -16.66
CA ASN A 122 0.54 4.27 -15.83
C ASN A 122 0.54 3.88 -14.35
N PHE A 123 0.29 2.60 -14.06
CA PHE A 123 0.39 2.08 -12.70
C PHE A 123 1.80 2.24 -12.12
N ALA A 124 2.84 1.93 -12.89
CA ALA A 124 4.22 2.09 -12.47
C ALA A 124 4.58 3.55 -12.17
N LEU A 125 4.12 4.51 -13.00
CA LEU A 125 4.32 5.94 -12.77
C LEU A 125 3.67 6.41 -11.45
N LEU A 126 2.47 5.91 -11.14
CA LEU A 126 1.81 6.20 -9.86
C LEU A 126 2.59 5.59 -8.68
N MET A 127 3.09 4.36 -8.83
CA MET A 127 3.88 3.69 -7.80
C MET A 127 5.24 4.36 -7.57
N LEU A 128 5.88 4.92 -8.59
CA LEU A 128 7.10 5.71 -8.42
C LEU A 128 6.89 6.89 -7.47
N GLY A 129 5.84 7.68 -7.69
CA GLY A 129 5.49 8.79 -6.81
C GLY A 129 5.21 8.31 -5.38
N LEU A 130 4.38 7.27 -5.24
CA LEU A 130 4.01 6.74 -3.93
C LEU A 130 5.22 6.21 -3.13
N VAL A 131 6.12 5.46 -3.78
CA VAL A 131 7.30 4.91 -3.11
C VAL A 131 8.28 6.02 -2.72
N ALA A 132 8.49 7.00 -3.60
CA ALA A 132 9.35 8.15 -3.30
C ALA A 132 8.79 8.99 -2.14
N ASP A 133 7.48 9.21 -2.10
CA ASP A 133 6.82 9.93 -1.02
C ASP A 133 6.91 9.19 0.31
N ASN A 134 6.65 7.87 0.32
CA ASN A 134 6.79 7.06 1.52
C ASN A 134 8.23 7.09 2.06
N LYS A 135 9.22 7.00 1.18
CA LYS A 135 10.63 7.12 1.56
C LYS A 135 10.92 8.47 2.24
N ARG A 136 10.48 9.56 1.62
CA ARG A 136 10.68 10.92 2.14
C ARG A 136 10.02 11.10 3.51
N LEU A 137 8.84 10.51 3.70
CA LEU A 137 8.13 10.53 4.98
C LEU A 137 8.90 9.75 6.05
N ASP A 138 9.37 8.54 5.74
CA ASP A 138 10.16 7.73 6.66
C ASP A 138 11.48 8.43 7.06
N ASP A 139 12.17 9.04 6.10
CA ASP A 139 13.39 9.81 6.35
C ASP A 139 13.11 11.02 7.27
N SER A 140 11.95 11.68 7.08
CA SER A 140 11.52 12.80 7.93
C SER A 140 11.20 12.36 9.36
N VAL A 141 10.50 11.23 9.53
CA VAL A 141 10.19 10.64 10.84
C VAL A 141 11.47 10.23 11.56
N GLN A 142 12.41 9.61 10.85
CA GLN A 142 13.70 9.21 11.42
C GLN A 142 14.53 10.43 11.85
N ALA A 143 14.55 11.48 11.04
CA ALA A 143 15.24 12.73 11.38
C ALA A 143 14.65 13.38 12.65
N LEU A 144 13.33 13.38 12.80
CA LEU A 144 12.68 13.90 14.01
C LEU A 144 12.97 13.00 15.22
N SER A 145 12.87 11.68 15.07
CA SER A 145 13.19 10.73 16.15
C SER A 145 14.62 10.88 16.66
N ASN A 146 15.57 11.20 15.79
CA ASN A 146 16.97 11.38 16.18
C ASN A 146 17.21 12.70 16.93
N ARG A 147 16.37 13.72 16.73
CA ARG A 147 16.46 15.01 17.44
C ARG A 147 15.85 14.97 18.85
N LEU A 148 14.97 14.01 19.10
CA LEU A 148 14.28 13.83 20.38
C LEU A 148 15.02 12.84 21.31
N LYS A 149 16.08 12.20 20.84
CA LYS A 149 17.01 11.40 21.66
C LYS A 149 18.12 12.28 22.18
#